data_AF-A0AA40BJ74-F1
#
_entry.id   AF-A0AA40BJ74-F1
#
_cell.length_a   1.000
_cell.length_b   1.000
_cell.length_c   1.000
_cell.angle_alpha   90.00
_cell.angle_beta   90.00
_cell.angle_gamma   90.00
#
_symmetry.space_group_name_H-M   'P 1'
#
loop_
_entity.id
_entity.type
_entity.pdbx_description
1 polymer ?
#
loop_
_entity_poly.entity_id
_entity_poly.type
_entity_poly.pdbx_seq_one_letter_code
_entity_poly.pdbx_strand_id
1 'polypeptide(L)'
;IPAFYGDVKDVALIHVAAALDPEVKNARLQSWGHSSHWNEILAILRRLRPQKEFVDDYPDTHHLKLSVDQSESVALLNKWSTERARNGWTSLEDSIAENITNPYLEG
;
A
#
# COMPACT_ATOMS: atom_id res chain seq x y z
N ILE A 1 -0.39 -0.99 -17.20
CA ILE A 1 -1.71 -0.91 -16.52
C ILE A 1 -1.54 -0.12 -15.23
N PRO A 2 -2.24 0.99 -15.00
CA PRO A 2 -2.19 1.72 -13.73
C PRO A 2 -3.23 1.24 -12.72
N ALA A 3 -2.94 1.40 -11.44
CA ALA A 3 -3.85 1.09 -10.33
C ALA A 3 -3.55 1.96 -9.11
N PHE A 4 -4.40 1.89 -8.10
CA PHE A 4 -4.06 2.29 -6.74
C PHE A 4 -3.77 1.02 -5.93
N TYR A 5 -2.89 1.12 -4.94
CA TYR A 5 -2.66 0.05 -3.96
C TYR A 5 -2.68 0.62 -2.54
N GLY A 6 -3.16 -0.19 -1.61
CA GLY A 6 -3.03 0.04 -0.17
C GLY A 6 -2.61 -1.27 0.49
N ASP A 7 -1.67 -1.19 1.42
CA ASP A 7 -1.25 -2.35 2.19
C ASP A 7 -2.38 -2.79 3.13
N VAL A 8 -2.60 -4.10 3.25
CA VAL A 8 -3.72 -4.64 4.03
C VAL A 8 -3.62 -4.28 5.52
N LYS A 9 -2.41 -4.16 6.07
CA LYS A 9 -2.21 -3.76 7.46
C LYS A 9 -2.53 -2.28 7.67
N ASP A 10 -2.28 -1.42 6.68
CA ASP A 10 -2.71 -0.03 6.73
C ASP A 10 -4.22 0.09 6.79
N VAL A 11 -4.90 -0.61 5.88
CA VAL A 11 -6.36 -0.63 5.84
C VAL A 11 -6.90 -1.15 7.17
N ALA A 12 -6.35 -2.24 7.71
CA ALA A 12 -6.76 -2.76 9.02
C ALA A 12 -6.51 -1.76 10.16
N LEU A 13 -5.35 -1.12 10.19
CA LEU A 13 -5.01 -0.13 11.22
C LEU A 13 -5.95 1.07 11.19
N ILE A 14 -6.34 1.54 10.00
CA ILE A 14 -7.32 2.61 9.84
C ILE A 14 -8.67 2.22 10.42
N HIS A 15 -9.14 0.99 10.21
CA HIS A 15 -10.40 0.52 10.79
C HIS A 15 -10.32 0.44 12.32
N VAL A 16 -9.20 -0.04 12.86
CA VAL A 16 -8.96 -0.07 14.31
C VAL A 16 -8.94 1.35 14.89
N ALA A 17 -8.19 2.26 14.27
CA ALA A 17 -8.11 3.65 14.67
C ALA A 17 -9.48 4.33 14.62
N ALA A 18 -10.26 4.13 13.54
CA ALA A 18 -11.60 4.69 13.41
C ALA A 18 -12.57 4.18 14.49
N ALA A 19 -12.40 2.95 14.95
CA ALA A 19 -13.25 2.37 15.99
C ALA A 19 -12.86 2.80 17.41
N LEU A 20 -11.58 3.07 17.66
CA LEU A 20 -11.04 3.25 19.00
C LEU A 20 -10.60 4.69 19.32
N ASP A 21 -10.33 5.51 18.30
CA ASP A 21 -9.92 6.89 18.47
C ASP A 21 -11.14 7.79 18.73
N PRO A 22 -11.31 8.34 19.95
CA PRO A 22 -12.46 9.17 20.26
C PRO A 22 -12.49 10.49 19.48
N GLU A 23 -11.40 10.87 18.82
CA GLU A 23 -11.32 12.07 17.98
C GLU A 23 -11.91 11.83 16.58
N VAL A 24 -12.02 10.57 16.13
CA VAL A 24 -12.59 10.23 14.82
C VAL A 24 -14.11 10.17 14.92
N LYS A 25 -14.79 11.14 14.30
CA LYS A 25 -16.27 11.23 14.32
C LYS A 25 -16.82 11.66 12.97
N ASN A 26 -17.78 10.89 12.44
CA ASN A 26 -18.42 11.16 11.15
C ASN A 26 -17.40 11.38 10.00
N ALA A 27 -16.26 10.70 10.07
CA ALA A 27 -15.16 10.85 9.12
C ALA A 27 -15.32 9.90 7.93
N ARG A 28 -14.80 10.31 6.76
CA ARG A 28 -14.65 9.45 5.58
C ARG A 28 -13.17 9.28 5.29
N LEU A 29 -12.58 8.24 5.85
CA LEU A 29 -11.15 7.94 5.78
C LEU A 29 -10.80 7.28 4.44
N GLN A 30 -10.17 8.03 3.54
CA GLN A 30 -9.74 7.51 2.25
C GLN A 30 -8.62 6.49 2.43
N SER A 31 -8.80 5.29 1.88
CA SER A 31 -7.89 4.15 2.12
C SER A 31 -7.35 3.54 0.83
N TRP A 32 -7.07 4.38 -0.17
CA TRP A 32 -6.61 3.95 -1.49
C TRP A 32 -5.08 3.91 -1.61
N GLY A 33 -4.35 4.41 -0.60
CA GLY A 33 -2.89 4.41 -0.54
C GLY A 33 -2.25 5.25 -1.64
N HIS A 34 -1.43 4.62 -2.47
CA HIS A 34 -0.65 5.28 -3.52
C HIS A 34 -1.05 4.79 -4.91
N SER A 35 -0.92 5.67 -5.91
CA SER A 35 -0.96 5.27 -7.32
C SER A 35 0.28 4.42 -7.63
N SER A 36 0.09 3.38 -8.43
CA SER A 36 1.15 2.51 -8.95
C SER A 36 0.90 2.15 -10.40
N HIS A 37 1.94 1.60 -11.02
CA HIS A 37 1.87 0.98 -12.33
C HIS A 37 2.35 -0.47 -12.27
N TRP A 38 1.75 -1.36 -13.07
CA TRP A 38 2.14 -2.77 -13.10
C TRP A 38 3.62 -2.99 -13.47
N ASN A 39 4.23 -2.11 -14.28
CA ASN A 39 5.68 -2.21 -14.56
C ASN A 39 6.54 -1.93 -13.32
N GLU A 40 6.08 -1.10 -12.35
CA GLU A 40 6.79 -0.92 -11.07
C GLU A 40 6.72 -2.20 -10.23
N ILE A 41 5.55 -2.83 -10.18
CA ILE A 41 5.34 -4.12 -9.50
C ILE A 41 6.27 -5.17 -10.13
N LEU A 42 6.31 -5.27 -11.46
CA LEU A 42 7.18 -6.19 -12.19
C LEU A 42 8.67 -5.91 -11.93
N ALA A 43 9.09 -4.65 -11.91
CA ALA A 43 10.46 -4.27 -11.60
C ALA A 43 10.86 -4.69 -10.18
N ILE A 44 9.99 -4.48 -9.19
CA ILE A 44 10.20 -4.92 -7.80
C ILE A 44 10.27 -6.45 -7.74
N LEU A 45 9.34 -7.16 -8.35
CA LEU A 45 9.30 -8.63 -8.36
C LEU A 45 10.55 -9.24 -9.00
N ARG A 46 11.00 -8.73 -10.14
CA ARG A 46 12.24 -9.18 -10.82
C ARG A 46 13.47 -8.96 -9.94
N ARG A 47 13.53 -7.86 -9.18
CA ARG A 47 14.61 -7.59 -8.22
C ARG A 47 14.58 -8.54 -7.02
N LEU A 48 13.40 -8.80 -6.46
CA LEU A 48 13.25 -9.64 -5.26
C LEU A 48 13.30 -11.15 -5.56
N ARG A 49 12.96 -11.57 -6.79
CA ARG A 49 12.96 -12.97 -7.25
C ARG A 49 13.61 -13.12 -8.62
N PRO A 50 14.92 -12.84 -8.76
CA PRO A 50 15.62 -12.87 -10.06
C PRO A 50 15.62 -14.24 -10.75
N GLN A 51 15.36 -15.31 -9.99
CA GLN A 51 15.26 -16.69 -10.48
C GLN A 51 13.90 -17.02 -11.12
N LYS A 52 12.91 -16.13 -11.06
CA LYS A 52 11.58 -16.33 -11.64
C LYS A 52 11.45 -15.53 -12.93
N GLU A 53 10.80 -16.13 -13.91
CA GLU A 53 10.42 -15.44 -15.13
C GLU A 53 9.10 -14.69 -14.90
N PHE A 54 9.07 -13.43 -15.31
CA PHE A 54 7.89 -12.58 -15.29
C PHE A 54 7.64 -12.08 -16.70
N VAL A 55 6.39 -11.73 -17.01
CA VAL A 55 6.02 -11.15 -18.31
C VAL A 55 6.80 -9.87 -18.58
N ASP A 56 6.93 -9.50 -19.86
CA ASP A 56 7.53 -8.23 -20.27
C ASP A 56 6.72 -7.03 -19.77
N ASP A 57 7.36 -5.86 -19.78
CA ASP A 57 6.71 -4.61 -19.42
C ASP A 57 5.56 -4.27 -20.37
N TYR A 58 4.49 -3.73 -19.81
CA TYR A 58 3.37 -3.21 -20.60
C TYR A 58 3.82 -1.95 -21.37
N PRO A 59 3.36 -1.77 -22.63
CA PRO A 59 3.83 -0.68 -23.49
C PRO A 59 3.37 0.71 -23.03
N ASP A 60 2.26 0.78 -22.31
CA ASP A 60 1.77 2.00 -21.70
C ASP A 60 2.33 2.13 -20.27
N THR A 61 2.79 3.33 -19.93
CA THR A 61 3.43 3.66 -18.65
C THR A 61 2.68 4.74 -17.87
N HIS A 62 1.51 5.18 -18.35
CA HIS A 62 0.78 6.23 -17.67
C HIS A 62 0.26 5.79 -16.29
N HIS A 63 0.25 6.71 -15.33
CA HIS A 63 -0.44 6.54 -14.04
C HIS A 63 -1.86 7.10 -14.06
N LEU A 64 -2.71 6.61 -13.16
CA LEU A 64 -3.99 7.25 -12.88
C LEU A 64 -3.74 8.63 -12.26
N LYS A 65 -4.21 9.68 -12.94
CA LYS A 65 -4.12 11.07 -12.46
C LYS A 65 -5.38 11.43 -11.67
N LEU A 66 -5.54 10.80 -10.52
CA LEU A 66 -6.61 11.08 -9.57
C LEU A 66 -5.99 11.31 -8.19
N SER A 67 -6.47 12.32 -7.48
CA SER A 67 -6.07 12.59 -6.10
C SER A 67 -7.29 12.81 -5.23
N VAL A 68 -7.14 12.48 -3.95
CA VAL A 68 -8.11 12.74 -2.89
C VAL A 68 -7.34 13.25 -1.67
N ASP A 69 -7.99 13.98 -0.79
CA ASP A 69 -7.40 14.29 0.51
C ASP A 69 -7.31 13.01 1.36
N GLN A 70 -6.08 12.68 1.77
CA GLN A 70 -5.78 11.52 2.62
C GLN A 70 -5.17 11.95 3.97
N SER A 71 -5.21 13.25 4.30
CA SER A 71 -4.50 13.81 5.46
C SER A 71 -4.96 13.17 6.77
N GLU A 72 -6.26 12.93 6.93
CA GLU A 72 -6.82 12.30 8.13
C GLU A 72 -6.39 10.83 8.26
N SER A 73 -6.46 10.06 7.16
CA SER A 73 -5.99 8.67 7.14
C SER A 73 -4.50 8.56 7.47
N VAL A 74 -3.67 9.42 6.87
CA VAL A 74 -2.22 9.48 7.14
C VAL A 74 -1.93 9.88 8.59
N ALA A 75 -2.67 10.84 9.13
CA ALA A 75 -2.54 11.22 10.53
C ALA A 75 -2.87 10.06 11.47
N LEU A 76 -3.93 9.30 11.19
CA LEU A 76 -4.28 8.10 11.96
C LEU A 76 -3.23 7.01 11.83
N LEU A 77 -2.72 6.73 10.63
CA LEU A 77 -1.62 5.77 10.43
C LEU A 77 -0.39 6.14 11.25
N ASN A 78 -0.01 7.42 11.25
CA ASN A 78 1.13 7.91 12.03
C ASN A 78 0.88 7.85 13.54
N LYS A 79 -0.34 8.16 13.98
CA LYS A 79 -0.72 8.16 15.41
C LYS A 79 -0.84 6.75 15.99
N TRP A 80 -1.40 5.81 15.23
CA TRP A 80 -1.75 4.47 15.71
C TRP A 80 -0.72 3.39 15.34
N SER A 81 0.23 3.69 14.47
CA SER A 81 1.31 2.76 14.15
C SER A 81 2.22 2.52 15.35
N THR A 82 2.61 1.26 15.54
CA THR A 82 3.64 0.86 16.52
C THR A 82 5.06 1.07 16.01
N GLU A 83 5.24 1.30 14.71
CA GLU A 83 6.54 1.51 14.08
C GLU A 83 6.97 2.97 14.19
N ARG A 84 8.04 3.23 14.95
CA ARG A 84 8.54 4.59 15.22
C ARG A 84 9.01 5.38 13.99
N ALA A 85 9.32 4.70 12.89
CA ALA A 85 9.82 5.31 11.66
C ALA A 85 8.75 5.43 10.57
N ARG A 86 7.50 5.04 10.86
CA ARG A 86 6.45 5.06 9.85
C ARG A 86 6.03 6.49 9.52
N ASN A 87 5.98 6.78 8.22
CA ASN A 87 5.59 8.08 7.69
C ASN A 87 4.53 7.90 6.59
N GLY A 88 3.28 7.69 7.01
CA GLY A 88 2.14 7.45 6.12
C GLY A 88 1.96 5.98 5.76
N TRP A 89 1.55 5.73 4.52
CA TRP A 89 1.26 4.40 3.99
C TRP A 89 2.54 3.57 3.81
N THR A 90 2.41 2.25 3.93
CA THR A 90 3.45 1.29 3.57
C THR A 90 3.83 1.44 2.09
N SER A 91 5.13 1.37 1.80
CA SER A 91 5.63 1.48 0.43
C SER A 91 5.23 0.27 -0.43
N LEU A 92 5.19 0.45 -1.74
CA LEU A 92 4.87 -0.63 -2.68
C LEU A 92 5.88 -1.78 -2.56
N GLU A 93 7.16 -1.44 -2.39
CA GLU A 93 8.23 -2.42 -2.25
C GLU A 93 8.07 -3.24 -0.97
N ASP A 94 7.82 -2.61 0.17
CA ASP A 94 7.64 -3.30 1.44
C ASP A 94 6.38 -4.19 1.41
N SER A 95 5.27 -3.66 0.88
CA SER A 95 4.01 -4.41 0.74
C SER A 95 4.20 -5.65 -0.14
N ILE A 96 4.89 -5.53 -1.28
CA ILE A 96 5.20 -6.68 -2.14
C ILE A 96 6.14 -7.65 -1.44
N ALA A 97 7.23 -7.15 -0.84
CA ALA A 97 8.23 -7.98 -0.17
C ALA A 97 7.61 -8.82 0.94
N GLU A 98 6.72 -8.24 1.75
CA GLU A 98 6.01 -8.97 2.78
C GLU A 98 5.10 -10.05 2.19
N ASN A 99 4.35 -9.74 1.13
CA ASN A 99 3.44 -10.70 0.52
C ASN A 99 4.16 -11.90 -0.11
N ILE A 100 5.29 -11.71 -0.80
CA ILE A 100 6.02 -12.81 -1.46
C ILE A 100 6.92 -13.62 -0.52
N THR A 101 7.03 -13.20 0.74
CA THR A 101 7.72 -13.93 1.81
C THR A 101 6.75 -14.50 2.83
N ASN A 102 5.44 -14.32 2.62
CA ASN A 102 4.40 -14.82 3.51
C ASN A 102 4.33 -16.35 3.45
N PRO A 103 4.70 -17.08 4.53
CA PRO A 103 4.76 -18.54 4.53
C PRO A 103 3.38 -19.20 4.39
N TYR A 104 2.30 -18.47 4.64
CA TYR A 104 0.93 -18.97 4.48
C TYR A 104 0.44 -18.92 3.03
N LEU A 105 1.20 -18.30 2.13
CA LEU A 105 0.89 -18.19 0.70
C LEU A 105 1.82 -19.07 -0.17
N GLU A 106 2.70 -19.86 0.45
CA GLU A 106 3.44 -20.91 -0.25
C GLU A 106 2.48 -22.08 -0.53
N GLY A 107 1.97 -22.13 -1.76
CA GLY A 107 1.20 -23.26 -2.31
C GLY A 107 2.09 -24.31 -2.98
#